data_AF-A0AAW5YKK6-F1
#
_entry.id   AF-A0AAW5YKK6-F1
#
_cell.length_a   1.000
_cell.length_b   1.000
_cell.length_c   1.000
_cell.angle_alpha   90.00
_cell.angle_beta   90.00
_cell.angle_gamma   90.00
#
_symmetry.space_group_name_H-M   'P 1'
#
loop_
_entity.id
_entity.type
_entity.pdbx_description
1 polymer ?
#
loop_
_entity_poly.entity_id
_entity_poly.type
_entity_poly.pdbx_seq_one_letter_code
_entity_poly.pdbx_strand_id
1 'polypeptide(L)'
;MKPTFEMIKNENGGVEMTYTTSGGKQSSTYFPSPPEDIDHVCINYMKGRFGNVRTWKQVDFIKRKYKEAYQMAFGVVDELKIGDKVVMHTCGEADHYNGKIWTCRTDQFKSSSGSQVVFLEGFSGYFLARYLQRVSLLEN
;
A
#
# COMPACT_ATOMS: atom_id res chain seq x y z
N MET A 1 -22.48 -4.52 -14.91
CA MET A 1 -21.16 -3.88 -14.75
C MET A 1 -20.42 -4.56 -13.60
N LYS A 2 -19.07 -4.57 -13.58
CA LYS A 2 -18.34 -5.03 -12.38
C LYS A 2 -18.37 -3.91 -11.33
N PRO A 3 -18.45 -4.23 -10.02
CA PRO A 3 -18.35 -3.19 -8.99
C PRO A 3 -16.96 -2.55 -9.01
N THR A 4 -16.88 -1.26 -8.68
CA THR A 4 -15.62 -0.50 -8.63
C THR A 4 -15.50 0.25 -7.30
N PHE A 5 -14.26 0.52 -6.90
CA PHE A 5 -13.92 1.33 -5.75
C PHE A 5 -12.71 2.19 -6.10
N GLU A 6 -12.81 3.49 -5.81
CA GLU A 6 -11.78 4.49 -6.11
C GLU A 6 -11.47 5.27 -4.84
N MET A 7 -10.18 5.60 -4.63
CA MET A 7 -9.70 6.45 -3.55
C MET A 7 -8.81 7.53 -4.15
N ILE A 8 -9.13 8.80 -3.89
CA ILE A 8 -8.38 9.95 -4.40
C ILE A 8 -7.90 10.75 -3.19
N LYS A 9 -6.58 10.85 -3.04
CA LYS A 9 -5.94 11.64 -1.99
C LYS A 9 -5.75 13.08 -2.45
N ASN A 10 -6.11 14.04 -1.59
CA ASN A 10 -5.86 15.46 -1.81
C ASN A 10 -4.50 15.88 -1.21
N GLU A 11 -4.10 17.12 -1.50
CA GLU A 11 -2.83 17.69 -1.06
C GLU A 11 -2.67 17.74 0.47
N ASN A 12 -3.78 17.81 1.21
CA ASN A 12 -3.82 17.86 2.67
C ASN A 12 -3.83 16.46 3.33
N GLY A 13 -3.73 15.39 2.54
CA GLY A 13 -3.72 14.01 3.03
C GLY A 13 -5.10 13.40 3.27
N GLY A 14 -6.18 14.17 3.10
CA GLY A 14 -7.54 13.65 3.11
C GLY A 14 -7.86 12.87 1.84
N VAL A 15 -8.82 11.96 1.93
CA VAL A 15 -9.22 11.13 0.80
C VAL A 15 -10.72 11.16 0.55
N GLU A 16 -11.08 11.21 -0.72
CA GLU A 16 -12.41 10.91 -1.20
C GLU A 16 -12.46 9.46 -1.67
N MET A 17 -13.48 8.71 -1.25
CA MET A 17 -13.69 7.33 -1.63
C MET A 17 -15.03 7.17 -2.31
N THR A 18 -15.04 6.50 -3.46
CA THR A 18 -16.23 6.30 -4.28
C THR A 18 -16.45 4.82 -4.55
N TYR A 19 -17.62 4.30 -4.19
CA TYR A 19 -18.02 2.92 -4.44
C TYR A 19 -19.19 2.84 -5.42
N THR A 20 -19.00 2.10 -6.52
CA THR A 20 -20.03 1.85 -7.53
C THR A 20 -20.42 0.37 -7.54
N THR A 21 -21.71 0.10 -7.35
CA THR A 21 -22.27 -1.26 -7.38
C THR A 21 -22.26 -1.84 -8.80
N SER A 22 -22.41 -3.16 -8.92
CA SER A 22 -22.55 -3.84 -10.23
C SER A 22 -23.75 -3.36 -11.05
N GLY A 23 -24.77 -2.83 -10.38
CA GLY A 23 -25.96 -2.20 -10.96
C GLY A 23 -25.79 -0.70 -11.25
N GLY A 24 -24.58 -0.15 -11.14
CA GLY A 24 -24.26 1.24 -11.51
C GLY A 24 -24.57 2.30 -10.45
N LYS A 25 -25.17 1.93 -9.30
CA LYS A 25 -25.42 2.90 -8.22
C LYS A 25 -24.10 3.29 -7.53
N GLN A 26 -23.83 4.58 -7.47
CA GLN A 26 -22.63 5.15 -6.84
C GLN A 26 -22.94 5.77 -5.47
N SER A 27 -21.96 5.76 -4.58
CA SER A 27 -21.96 6.47 -3.30
C SER A 27 -20.53 6.87 -2.95
N SER A 28 -20.36 8.07 -2.42
CA SER A 28 -19.05 8.60 -2.04
C SER A 28 -19.01 9.06 -0.58
N THR A 29 -17.83 9.07 0.01
CA THR A 29 -17.57 9.54 1.37
C THR A 29 -16.17 10.16 1.45
N TYR A 30 -15.98 11.08 2.39
CA TYR A 30 -14.70 11.73 2.65
C TYR A 30 -14.13 11.32 4.01
N PHE A 31 -12.81 11.18 4.10
CA PHE A 31 -12.08 10.99 5.34
C PHE A 31 -10.84 11.90 5.39
N PRO A 32 -10.64 12.68 6.45
CA PRO A 32 -9.48 13.57 6.56
C PRO A 32 -8.17 12.81 6.82
N SER A 33 -8.22 11.67 7.52
CA SER A 33 -7.05 10.84 7.82
C SER A 33 -7.51 9.42 8.14
N PRO A 34 -7.90 8.61 7.13
CA PRO A 34 -8.37 7.27 7.40
C PRO A 34 -7.20 6.32 7.80
N PRO A 35 -7.47 5.28 8.61
CA PRO A 35 -6.44 4.31 9.02
C PRO A 35 -6.16 3.27 7.92
N GLU A 36 -4.96 2.68 7.88
CA GLU A 36 -4.64 1.60 6.93
C GLU A 36 -5.52 0.35 7.11
N ASP A 37 -5.79 -0.03 8.36
CA ASP A 37 -6.64 -1.17 8.67
C ASP A 37 -8.13 -0.81 8.71
N ILE A 38 -8.92 -1.60 8.01
CA ILE A 38 -10.39 -1.50 7.91
C ILE A 38 -11.07 -2.82 8.30
N ASP A 39 -10.35 -3.88 8.66
CA ASP A 39 -10.94 -5.21 8.84
C ASP A 39 -11.95 -5.27 9.99
N HIS A 40 -11.78 -4.42 11.01
CA HIS A 40 -12.66 -4.34 12.16
C HIS A 40 -14.04 -3.69 11.86
N VAL A 41 -14.23 -3.01 10.72
CA VAL A 41 -15.50 -2.29 10.47
C VAL A 41 -16.65 -3.24 10.12
N CYS A 42 -17.83 -2.98 10.69
CA CYS A 42 -19.02 -3.80 10.47
C CYS A 42 -19.91 -3.27 9.33
N ILE A 43 -20.86 -4.09 8.85
CA ILE A 43 -21.78 -3.70 7.78
C ILE A 43 -22.61 -2.45 8.11
N ASN A 44 -22.96 -2.23 9.38
CA ASN A 44 -23.73 -1.04 9.79
C ASN A 44 -22.90 0.24 9.64
N TYR A 45 -21.62 0.19 10.00
CA TYR A 45 -20.69 1.28 9.74
C TYR A 45 -20.58 1.55 8.24
N MET A 46 -20.40 0.49 7.43
CA MET A 46 -20.28 0.63 5.98
C MET A 46 -21.55 1.19 5.32
N LYS A 47 -22.74 0.83 5.81
CA LYS A 47 -24.01 1.41 5.37
C LYS A 47 -24.12 2.90 5.69
N GLY A 48 -23.59 3.32 6.83
CA GLY A 48 -23.53 4.74 7.22
C GLY A 48 -22.56 5.56 6.36
N ARG A 49 -21.52 4.93 5.82
CA ARG A 49 -20.53 5.58 4.94
C ARG A 49 -20.92 5.53 3.46
N PHE A 50 -21.50 4.42 3.03
CA PHE A 50 -21.88 4.17 1.65
C PHE A 50 -23.36 3.78 1.60
N GLY A 51 -24.21 4.73 1.19
CA GLY A 51 -25.66 4.59 1.18
C GLY A 51 -26.18 3.50 0.23
N ASN A 52 -25.33 2.95 -0.65
CA ASN A 52 -25.60 1.86 -1.59
C ASN A 52 -25.13 0.47 -1.11
N VAL A 53 -24.56 0.34 0.09
CA VAL A 53 -24.16 -0.94 0.70
C VAL A 53 -25.38 -1.66 1.29
N ARG A 54 -25.54 -2.94 0.96
CA ARG A 54 -26.67 -3.78 1.39
C ARG A 54 -26.23 -5.15 1.90
N THR A 55 -25.14 -5.71 1.37
CA THR A 55 -24.70 -7.08 1.68
C THR A 55 -23.25 -7.14 2.19
N TRP A 56 -22.91 -8.21 2.92
CA TRP A 56 -21.53 -8.47 3.35
C TRP A 56 -20.56 -8.63 2.19
N LYS A 57 -21.00 -9.23 1.07
CA LYS A 57 -20.17 -9.33 -0.15
C LYS A 57 -19.69 -7.96 -0.66
N GLN A 58 -20.51 -6.91 -0.52
CA GLN A 58 -20.11 -5.56 -0.87
C GLN A 58 -19.11 -4.98 0.15
N VAL A 59 -19.30 -5.27 1.43
CA VAL A 59 -18.35 -4.89 2.49
C VAL A 59 -16.99 -5.53 2.25
N ASP A 60 -16.94 -6.84 2.01
CA ASP A 60 -15.69 -7.57 1.77
C ASP A 60 -14.97 -7.04 0.53
N PHE A 61 -15.74 -6.75 -0.54
CA PHE A 61 -15.20 -6.09 -1.73
C PHE A 61 -14.59 -4.73 -1.42
N ILE A 62 -15.31 -3.88 -0.68
CA ILE A 62 -14.82 -2.53 -0.33
C ILE A 62 -13.59 -2.63 0.57
N LYS A 63 -13.58 -3.48 1.61
CA LYS A 63 -12.43 -3.66 2.51
C LYS A 63 -11.16 -4.06 1.75
N ARG A 64 -11.29 -5.02 0.84
CA ARG A 64 -10.17 -5.45 0.01
C ARG A 64 -9.67 -4.32 -0.90
N LYS A 65 -10.58 -3.66 -1.62
CA LYS A 65 -10.22 -2.55 -2.52
C LYS A 65 -9.71 -1.31 -1.80
N TYR A 66 -10.19 -1.08 -0.59
CA TYR A 66 -9.71 -0.03 0.30
C TYR A 66 -8.23 -0.21 0.58
N LYS A 67 -7.79 -1.42 1.00
CA LYS A 67 -6.37 -1.71 1.27
C LYS A 67 -5.50 -1.51 0.03
N GLU A 68 -5.91 -2.08 -1.11
CA GLU A 68 -5.22 -1.92 -2.40
C GLU A 68 -5.09 -0.42 -2.78
N ALA A 69 -6.16 0.36 -2.65
CA ALA A 69 -6.17 1.77 -3.00
C ALA A 69 -5.42 2.64 -1.97
N TYR A 70 -5.45 2.28 -0.69
CA TYR A 70 -4.73 2.98 0.38
C TYR A 70 -3.22 2.87 0.17
N GLN A 71 -2.71 1.67 -0.15
CA GLN A 71 -1.30 1.47 -0.49
C GLN A 71 -0.86 2.38 -1.65
N MET A 72 -1.65 2.43 -2.71
CA MET A 72 -1.38 3.29 -3.88
C MET A 72 -1.47 4.79 -3.56
N ALA A 73 -2.49 5.21 -2.81
CA ALA A 73 -2.76 6.63 -2.53
C ALA A 73 -1.79 7.23 -1.50
N PHE A 74 -1.38 6.44 -0.51
CA PHE A 74 -0.49 6.88 0.56
C PHE A 74 0.98 6.48 0.33
N GLY A 75 1.26 5.72 -0.73
CA GLY A 75 2.60 5.19 -0.95
C GLY A 75 3.05 4.33 0.22
N VAL A 76 2.12 3.61 0.88
CA VAL A 76 2.51 2.51 1.76
C VAL A 76 3.07 1.46 0.80
N VAL A 77 4.38 1.58 0.58
CA VAL A 77 5.16 0.58 -0.12
C VAL A 77 4.84 -0.72 0.62
N ASP A 78 4.23 -1.69 -0.09
CA ASP A 78 4.18 -3.05 0.45
C ASP A 78 5.55 -3.33 1.05
N GLU A 79 5.57 -3.70 2.34
CA GLU A 79 6.81 -4.03 3.03
C GLU A 79 7.64 -4.93 2.13
N LEU A 80 8.91 -4.59 1.90
CA LEU A 80 9.78 -5.36 1.02
C LEU A 80 9.75 -6.83 1.45
N LYS A 81 9.54 -7.73 0.49
CA LYS A 81 9.48 -9.17 0.75
C LYS A 81 10.73 -9.87 0.23
N ILE A 82 10.98 -11.08 0.74
CA ILE A 82 12.03 -11.95 0.20
C ILE A 82 11.86 -12.06 -1.32
N GLY A 83 12.96 -11.89 -2.06
CA GLY A 83 12.99 -11.98 -3.51
C GLY A 83 12.73 -10.66 -4.24
N ASP A 84 12.17 -9.64 -3.58
CA ASP A 84 12.01 -8.31 -4.18
C ASP A 84 13.35 -7.77 -4.68
N LYS A 85 13.32 -7.19 -5.87
CA LYS A 85 14.48 -6.51 -6.47
C LYS A 85 14.42 -5.04 -6.14
N VAL A 86 15.53 -4.49 -5.65
CA VAL A 86 15.61 -3.09 -5.21
C VAL A 86 16.90 -2.43 -5.69
N VAL A 87 16.88 -1.11 -5.79
CA VAL A 87 18.08 -0.28 -5.94
C VAL A 87 18.20 0.64 -4.73
N MET A 88 19.43 0.96 -4.34
CA MET A 88 19.69 1.98 -3.32
C MET A 88 19.50 3.37 -3.92
N HIS A 89 18.93 4.30 -3.15
CA HIS A 89 18.78 5.69 -3.56
C HIS A 89 18.98 6.66 -2.38
N THR A 90 19.39 7.89 -2.70
CA THR A 90 19.44 9.00 -1.74
C THR A 90 20.30 8.69 -0.48
N CYS A 91 21.41 7.97 -0.66
CA CYS A 91 22.39 7.64 0.38
C CYS A 91 23.80 7.48 -0.23
N GLY A 92 24.86 7.53 0.59
CA GLY A 92 26.24 7.42 0.09
C GLY A 92 26.55 6.05 -0.54
N GLU A 93 25.90 4.99 -0.08
CA GLU A 93 25.98 3.66 -0.69
C GLU A 93 25.38 3.64 -2.09
N ALA A 94 24.36 4.46 -2.38
CA ALA A 94 23.80 4.56 -3.72
C ALA A 94 24.81 5.13 -4.72
N ASP A 95 25.63 6.11 -4.31
CA ASP A 95 26.70 6.64 -5.15
C ASP A 95 27.80 5.59 -5.38
N HIS A 96 28.14 4.82 -4.34
CA HIS A 96 29.17 3.77 -4.42
C HIS A 96 28.71 2.55 -5.24
N TYR A 97 27.44 2.18 -5.17
CA TYR A 97 26.83 1.04 -5.87
C TYR A 97 25.83 1.49 -6.94
N ASN A 98 26.17 2.57 -7.66
CA ASN A 98 25.24 3.23 -8.58
C ASN A 98 24.57 2.26 -9.56
N GLY A 99 23.23 2.23 -9.53
CA GLY A 99 22.41 1.38 -10.40
C GLY A 99 22.46 -0.12 -10.09
N LYS A 100 23.15 -0.56 -9.03
CA LYS A 100 23.20 -1.97 -8.66
C LYS A 100 21.83 -2.44 -8.14
N ILE A 101 21.34 -3.52 -8.75
CA ILE A 101 20.13 -4.21 -8.29
C ILE A 101 20.52 -5.23 -7.21
N TRP A 102 19.80 -5.17 -6.10
CA TRP A 102 19.92 -6.09 -4.98
C TRP A 102 18.67 -6.95 -4.86
N THR A 103 18.82 -8.16 -4.33
CA THR A 103 17.68 -9.00 -3.93
C THR A 103 17.48 -8.89 -2.42
N CYS A 104 16.25 -8.69 -1.98
CA CYS A 104 15.88 -8.82 -0.58
C CYS A 104 16.02 -10.29 -0.13
N ARG A 105 16.85 -10.52 0.89
CA ARG A 105 17.09 -11.83 1.52
C ARG A 105 16.10 -12.13 2.65
N THR A 106 15.48 -11.10 3.21
CA THR A 106 14.44 -11.20 4.23
C THR A 106 13.23 -10.36 3.84
N ASP A 107 12.11 -10.60 4.49
CA ASP A 107 11.06 -9.59 4.57
C ASP A 107 11.60 -8.38 5.34
N GLN A 108 11.00 -7.21 5.13
CA GLN A 108 11.25 -6.04 5.94
C GLN A 108 10.84 -6.31 7.39
N PHE A 109 11.66 -5.85 8.33
CA PHE A 109 11.41 -6.00 9.75
C PHE A 109 11.87 -4.77 10.52
N LYS A 110 11.36 -4.64 11.76
CA LYS A 110 11.75 -3.58 12.68
C LYS A 110 13.01 -3.98 13.44
N SER A 111 14.08 -3.22 13.31
CA SER A 111 15.32 -3.43 14.07
C SER A 111 15.13 -3.13 15.57
N SER A 112 16.12 -3.46 16.40
CA SER A 112 16.12 -3.10 17.83
C SER A 112 16.09 -1.59 18.08
N SER A 113 16.56 -0.77 17.13
CA SER A 113 16.45 0.70 17.18
C SER A 113 15.10 1.22 16.69
N GLY A 114 14.19 0.35 16.27
CA GLY A 114 12.87 0.70 15.79
C GLY A 114 12.81 1.10 14.31
N SER A 115 13.92 1.03 13.59
CA SER A 115 13.98 1.35 12.16
C SER A 115 13.49 0.20 11.29
N GLN A 116 12.86 0.51 10.16
CA GLN A 116 12.45 -0.49 9.16
C GLN A 116 13.63 -0.85 8.27
N VAL A 117 13.99 -2.13 8.25
CA VAL A 117 15.21 -2.63 7.61
C VAL A 117 14.98 -3.95 6.88
N VAL A 118 15.88 -4.28 5.96
CA VAL A 118 15.89 -5.56 5.22
C VAL A 118 17.33 -6.04 5.03
N PHE A 119 17.56 -7.35 4.99
CA PHE A 119 18.85 -7.88 4.54
C PHE A 119 18.88 -8.01 3.02
N LEU A 120 19.99 -7.63 2.39
CA LEU A 120 20.20 -7.78 0.95
C LEU A 120 21.21 -8.89 0.67
N GLU A 121 21.01 -9.66 -0.41
CA GLU A 121 21.96 -10.69 -0.83
C GLU A 121 23.33 -10.07 -1.17
N GLY A 122 24.39 -10.55 -0.53
CA GLY A 122 25.76 -10.08 -0.77
C GLY A 122 26.09 -8.70 -0.17
N PHE A 123 25.19 -8.08 0.60
CA PHE A 123 25.48 -6.89 1.40
C PHE A 123 25.73 -7.26 2.86
N SER A 124 26.75 -6.65 3.47
CA SER A 124 27.08 -6.93 4.86
C SER A 124 26.17 -6.13 5.80
N GLY A 125 25.33 -6.84 6.55
CA GLY A 125 24.36 -6.24 7.48
C GLY A 125 23.00 -5.97 6.85
N TYR A 126 22.10 -5.35 7.62
CA TYR A 126 20.80 -4.91 7.15
C TYR A 126 20.87 -3.48 6.61
N PHE A 127 19.93 -3.13 5.72
CA PHE A 127 19.84 -1.81 5.11
C PHE A 127 18.49 -1.16 5.42
N LEU A 128 18.45 0.17 5.51
CA LEU A 128 17.22 0.91 5.79
C LEU A 128 16.28 0.88 4.59
N ALA A 129 15.05 0.41 4.81
CA ALA A 129 14.06 0.24 3.74
C ALA A 129 13.70 1.57 3.04
N ARG A 130 13.76 2.70 3.77
CA ARG A 130 13.47 4.03 3.22
C ARG A 130 14.46 4.52 2.14
N TYR A 131 15.61 3.85 2.01
CA TYR A 131 16.61 4.15 0.98
C TYR A 131 16.66 3.08 -0.11
N LEU A 132 15.60 2.26 -0.19
CA LEU A 132 15.44 1.22 -1.19
C LEU A 132 14.22 1.50 -2.03
N GLN A 133 14.40 1.45 -3.34
CA GLN A 133 13.32 1.54 -4.31
C GLN A 133 13.15 0.19 -4.98
N ARG A 134 11.96 -0.40 -4.85
CA ARG A 134 11.62 -1.63 -5.58
C ARG A 134 11.63 -1.38 -7.09
N VAL A 135 12.23 -2.28 -7.84
CA VAL A 135 12.27 -2.26 -9.30
C VAL A 135 11.47 -3.43 -9.85
N SER A 136 10.64 -3.16 -10.86
CA SER A 136 9.99 -4.20 -11.66
C SER A 136 10.80 -4.36 -12.94
N LEU A 137 11.41 -5.52 -13.12
CA LEU A 137 12.05 -5.89 -14.38
C LEU A 137 10.96 -6.46 -15.27
N LEU A 138 10.55 -5.72 -16.30
CA LEU A 138 9.71 -6.28 -17.36
C LEU A 138 10.59 -7.25 -18.15
N GLU A 139 10.24 -8.54 -18.10
CA GLU A 139 10.83 -9.53 -19.01
C GLU A 139 10.26 -9.27 -20.40
N ASN A 140 11.13 -8.96 -21.36
CA ASN A 140 10.79 -8.85 -22.78
C ASN A 140 10.74 -10.23 -23.43
#